data_AF-A0A834HMA7-F1
#
_entry.id   AF-A0A834HMA7-F1
#
_cell.length_a   1.000
_cell.length_b   1.000
_cell.length_c   1.000
_cell.angle_alpha   90.00
_cell.angle_beta   90.00
_cell.angle_gamma   90.00
#
_symmetry.space_group_name_H-M   'P 1'
#
loop_
_entity.id
_entity.type
_entity.pdbx_description
1 polymer ?
#
loop_
_entity_poly.entity_id
_entity_poly.type
_entity_poly.pdbx_seq_one_letter_code
_entity_poly.pdbx_strand_id
1 'polypeptide(L)'
;TVQYCTVWCTHPPHSPDLAPSEYFLFPDLKRMFAGKKFSSNEEVISETETYFEAKDKSYYKNGIEKLEGGYHQCVTLEGNYVE
;
A
#
# COMPACT_ATOMS: atom_id res chain seq x y z
N THR A 1 7.62 -15.01 7.60
CA THR A 1 7.33 -14.58 6.20
C THR A 1 7.64 -13.11 5.92
N VAL A 2 7.93 -12.27 6.92
CA VAL A 2 8.33 -10.85 6.74
C VAL A 2 9.81 -10.67 6.34
N GLN A 3 10.61 -11.73 6.47
CA GLN A 3 12.08 -11.67 6.44
C GLN A 3 12.71 -11.67 5.04
N TYR A 4 11.94 -11.99 3.99
CA TYR A 4 12.46 -12.03 2.62
C TYR A 4 12.42 -10.67 1.90
N CYS A 5 11.56 -9.72 2.34
CA CYS A 5 11.44 -8.41 1.69
C CYS A 5 12.59 -7.44 2.01
N THR A 6 13.34 -7.65 3.11
CA THR A 6 14.39 -6.71 3.57
C THR A 6 15.71 -6.80 2.80
N VAL A 7 15.91 -7.83 1.97
CA VAL A 7 17.19 -8.07 1.28
C VAL A 7 17.28 -7.34 -0.07
N TRP A 8 16.13 -7.00 -0.67
CA TRP A 8 16.07 -6.38 -2.01
C TRP A 8 15.60 -4.93 -1.99
N CYS A 9 14.96 -4.50 -0.91
CA CYS A 9 14.50 -3.14 -0.69
C CYS A 9 14.80 -2.81 0.78
N THR A 10 15.85 -2.03 1.02
CA THR A 10 16.19 -1.54 2.37
C THR A 10 15.03 -0.68 2.86
N HIS A 11 14.11 -1.28 3.61
CA HIS A 11 12.97 -0.60 4.20
C HIS A 11 13.33 -0.23 5.64
N PRO A 12 13.44 1.07 5.97
CA PRO A 12 13.72 1.47 7.33
C PRO A 12 12.61 0.97 8.28
N PRO A 13 12.93 0.65 9.54
CA PRO A 13 11.92 0.31 10.52
C PRO A 13 10.88 1.44 10.62
N HIS A 14 9.60 1.08 10.72
CA HIS A 14 8.49 2.03 10.94
C HIS A 14 8.25 3.06 9.83
N SER A 15 8.59 2.82 8.56
CA SER A 15 8.34 3.79 7.46
C SER A 15 7.11 3.45 6.60
N PRO A 16 5.86 3.70 7.03
CA PRO A 16 4.68 3.48 6.21
C PRO A 16 4.71 4.30 4.91
N ASP A 17 5.36 5.46 4.92
CA ASP A 17 5.53 6.36 3.76
C ASP A 17 6.36 5.74 2.63
N LEU A 18 7.09 4.66 2.91
CA LEU A 18 7.92 3.93 1.94
C LEU A 18 7.31 2.57 1.53
N ALA A 19 6.10 2.26 2.00
CA ALA A 19 5.38 1.05 1.66
C ALA A 19 4.16 1.37 0.78
N PRO A 20 4.16 1.01 -0.53
CA PRO A 20 3.03 1.30 -1.42
C PRO A 20 1.72 0.64 -0.97
N SER A 21 1.82 -0.46 -0.20
CA SER A 21 0.66 -1.04 0.44
C SER A 21 0.02 -0.08 1.44
N GLU A 22 0.83 0.58 2.28
CA GLU A 22 0.38 1.42 3.38
C GLU A 22 -0.12 2.80 2.92
N TYR A 23 0.62 3.49 2.05
CA TYR A 23 0.25 4.85 1.64
C TYR A 23 -0.70 4.91 0.43
N PHE A 24 -0.81 3.83 -0.36
CA PHE A 24 -1.59 3.85 -1.60
C PHE A 24 -2.69 2.79 -1.66
N LEU A 25 -2.33 1.50 -1.51
CA LEU A 25 -3.30 0.42 -1.72
C LEU A 25 -4.35 0.31 -0.61
N PHE A 26 -3.91 0.23 0.64
CA PHE A 26 -4.81 0.04 1.78
C PHE A 26 -5.73 1.22 2.07
N PRO A 27 -5.33 2.50 1.89
CA PRO A 27 -6.25 3.61 2.02
C PRO A 27 -7.44 3.51 1.05
N ASP A 28 -7.20 3.15 -0.22
CA ASP A 28 -8.28 2.98 -1.20
C ASP A 28 -9.14 1.74 -0.88
N LEU A 29 -8.51 0.62 -0.50
CA LEU A 29 -9.23 -0.59 -0.12
C LEU A 29 -10.10 -0.37 1.13
N LYS A 30 -9.59 0.32 2.15
CA LYS A 30 -10.34 0.71 3.36
C LYS A 30 -11.52 1.60 3.01
N ARG A 31 -11.35 2.53 2.07
CA ARG A 31 -12.46 3.37 1.57
C ARG A 31 -13.52 2.53 0.88
N MET A 32 -13.13 1.53 0.09
CA MET A 32 -14.07 0.61 -0.56
C MET A 32 -14.87 -0.23 0.46
N PHE A 33 -14.24 -0.65 1.54
CA PHE A 33 -14.89 -1.40 2.62
C PHE A 33 -15.65 -0.54 3.63
N ALA A 34 -15.48 0.78 3.61
CA ALA A 34 -16.09 1.67 4.59
C ALA A 34 -17.63 1.52 4.58
N GLY A 35 -18.20 1.18 5.73
CA GLY A 35 -19.65 1.03 5.90
C GLY A 35 -20.24 -0.29 5.40
N LYS A 36 -19.46 -1.16 4.75
CA LYS A 36 -19.91 -2.51 4.36
C LYS A 36 -19.88 -3.44 5.57
N LYS A 37 -20.92 -4.27 5.69
CA LYS A 37 -20.97 -5.38 6.66
C LYS A 37 -21.05 -6.67 5.87
N PHE A 38 -20.10 -7.55 6.11
CA PHE A 38 -20.04 -8.86 5.49
C PHE A 38 -20.56 -9.90 6.47
N SER A 39 -21.32 -10.87 5.97
CA SER A 39 -21.92 -11.94 6.75
C SER A 39 -21.03 -13.19 6.81
N SER A 40 -20.06 -13.30 5.90
CA SER A 40 -19.11 -14.40 5.85
C SER A 40 -17.75 -13.99 5.25
N ASN A 41 -16.76 -14.86 5.39
CA ASN A 41 -15.42 -14.64 4.82
C ASN A 41 -15.45 -14.71 3.29
N GLU A 42 -16.31 -15.56 2.72
CA GLU A 42 -16.46 -15.72 1.27
C GLU A 42 -16.95 -14.42 0.61
N GLU A 43 -17.82 -13.69 1.31
CA GLU A 43 -18.30 -12.38 0.85
C GLU A 43 -17.16 -11.35 0.83
N VAL A 44 -16.32 -11.33 1.87
CA VAL A 44 -15.13 -10.47 1.93
C VAL A 44 -14.16 -10.81 0.81
N ILE A 45 -13.89 -12.10 0.59
CA ILE A 45 -12.96 -12.58 -0.44
C ILE A 45 -13.46 -12.15 -1.83
N SER A 46 -14.73 -12.43 -2.15
CA SER A 46 -15.31 -12.09 -3.46
C SER A 46 -15.32 -10.58 -3.73
N GLU A 47 -15.64 -9.76 -2.73
CA GLU A 47 -15.59 -8.30 -2.86
C GLU A 47 -14.15 -7.79 -3.04
N THR A 48 -13.19 -8.41 -2.34
CA THR A 48 -11.76 -8.10 -2.47
C THR A 48 -11.24 -8.43 -3.86
N GLU A 49 -11.59 -9.62 -4.38
CA GLU A 49 -11.21 -10.06 -5.73
C GLU A 49 -11.76 -9.10 -6.78
N THR A 50 -13.06 -8.77 -6.69
CA THR A 50 -13.72 -7.80 -7.59
C THR A 50 -13.02 -6.44 -7.57
N TYR A 51 -12.62 -5.96 -6.37
CA TYR A 51 -11.88 -4.71 -6.25
C TYR A 51 -10.54 -4.75 -6.99
N PHE A 52 -9.78 -5.84 -6.89
CA PHE A 52 -8.49 -5.97 -7.56
C PHE A 52 -8.61 -6.18 -9.07
N GLU A 53 -9.61 -6.93 -9.53
CA GLU A 53 -9.92 -7.13 -10.95
C GLU A 53 -10.33 -5.84 -11.65
N ALA A 54 -10.98 -4.92 -10.93
CA ALA A 54 -11.37 -3.62 -11.45
C ALA A 54 -10.18 -2.64 -11.62
N LYS A 55 -8.99 -2.94 -11.10
CA LYS A 55 -7.82 -2.06 -11.20
C LYS A 55 -6.97 -2.42 -12.43
N ASP A 56 -6.73 -1.42 -13.28
CA ASP A 56 -5.77 -1.56 -14.37
C ASP A 56 -4.31 -1.59 -13.86
N LYS A 57 -3.40 -2.11 -14.68
CA LYS A 57 -1.95 -2.11 -14.40
C LYS A 57 -1.41 -0.72 -14.07
N SER A 58 -1.94 0.32 -14.71
CA SER A 58 -1.56 1.73 -14.45
C SER A 58 -1.85 2.18 -13.02
N TYR A 59 -2.88 1.63 -12.36
CA TYR A 59 -3.18 1.93 -10.96
C TYR A 59 -2.02 1.53 -10.06
N TYR A 60 -1.55 0.28 -10.18
CA TYR A 60 -0.41 -0.22 -9.41
C TYR A 60 0.89 0.50 -9.77
N LYS A 61 1.08 0.78 -11.07
CA LYS A 61 2.24 1.54 -11.55
C LYS A 61 2.33 2.91 -10.87
N ASN A 62 1.23 3.65 -10.80
CA ASN A 62 1.17 4.95 -10.13
C ASN A 62 1.54 4.85 -8.65
N GLY A 63 1.01 3.84 -7.94
CA GLY A 63 1.36 3.59 -6.55
C GLY A 63 2.87 3.35 -6.34
N ILE A 64 3.50 2.58 -7.24
CA ILE A 64 4.94 2.29 -7.20
C ILE A 64 5.78 3.51 -7.59
N GLU A 65 5.39 4.26 -8.63
CA GLU A 65 6.13 5.46 -9.08
C GLU A 65 6.20 6.54 -8.00
N LYS A 66 5.20 6.61 -7.11
CA LYS A 66 5.25 7.49 -5.94
C LYS A 66 6.36 7.17 -4.95
N LEU A 67 6.95 5.95 -4.99
CA LEU A 67 8.10 5.61 -4.15
C LEU A 67 9.29 6.51 -4.44
N GLU A 68 9.51 6.93 -5.69
CA GLU A 68 10.65 7.77 -6.05
C GLU A 68 10.59 9.11 -5.30
N GLY A 69 9.38 9.69 -5.20
CA GLY A 69 9.12 10.87 -4.37
C GLY A 69 9.30 10.60 -2.87
N GLY A 70 8.82 9.46 -2.37
CA GLY A 70 8.97 9.06 -0.97
C GLY A 70 10.44 8.88 -0.55
N TYR A 71 11.25 8.23 -1.38
CA TYR A 71 12.69 8.10 -1.13
C TYR A 71 13.42 9.44 -1.16
N HIS A 72 13.06 10.33 -2.10
CA HIS A 72 13.63 11.68 -2.13
C HIS A 72 13.32 12.45 -0.83
N GLN A 73 12.08 12.41 -0.37
CA GLN A 73 11.66 13.05 0.88
C GLN A 73 12.35 12.43 2.10
N CYS A 74 12.49 11.11 2.18
CA CYS A 74 13.22 10.43 3.25
C CYS A 74 14.69 10.89 3.35
N VAL A 75 15.34 11.09 2.20
CA VAL A 75 16.72 11.61 2.15
C VAL A 75 16.76 13.09 2.56
N THR A 76 15.84 13.92 2.06
CA THR A 76 15.78 15.36 2.40
C THR A 76 15.47 15.59 3.87
N LEU A 77 14.65 14.74 4.48
CA LEU A 77 14.24 14.84 5.88
C LEU A 77 15.17 14.09 6.85
N GLU A 78 16.30 13.55 6.37
CA GLU A 78 17.25 12.77 7.17
C GLU A 78 16.59 11.61 7.95
N GLY A 79 15.54 11.02 7.39
CA GLY A 79 14.76 9.95 8.02
C GLY A 79 13.65 10.40 8.97
N ASN A 80 13.32 11.69 9.03
CA ASN A 80 12.09 12.15 9.70
C ASN A 80 10.85 11.84 8.84
N TYR A 81 9.72 11.63 9.51
CA TYR A 81 8.43 11.35 8.87
C TYR A 81 7.92 12.53 8.05
N VAL A 82 7.18 12.24 6.98
CA VAL A 82 6.44 13.22 6.19
C VAL A 82 5.00 13.24 6.72
N GLU A 83 4.47 14.42 7.09
CA GLU A 83 3.05 14.59 7.41
C GLU A 83 2.16 14.67 6.16
#